data_AF-A0A438WRI5-F1
#
_entry.id   AF-A0A438WRI5-F1
#
_cell.length_a   1.000
_cell.length_b   1.000
_cell.length_c   1.000
_cell.angle_alpha   90.00
_cell.angle_beta   90.00
_cell.angle_gamma   90.00
#
_symmetry.space_group_name_H-M   'P 1'
#
loop_
_entity.id
_entity.type
_entity.pdbx_description
1 polymer ?
#
loop_
_entity_poly.entity_id
_entity_poly.type
_entity_poly.pdbx_seq_one_letter_code
_entity_poly.pdbx_strand_id
1 'polypeptide(L)'
;KERFLEFIHYFLIFDKGQKKCARFHQYFAVKKTQEFIKRKEGGIIWHTQGSGKSLTMVWLTQWLGINTTQARILIVTDRRELDAQIQGVFSGIGEKIYRTDSKKDLLSVLFENKEFLVRSLVHKFDDNDLKQPVLKEWVVLVDECHRTQSGKLHKAMKSLLPNAIFIAFSGTPLLKQDKKTSQEVFGNYIHCYKFNEAVSDR
;
A
#
# COMPACT_ATOMS: atom_id res chain seq x y z
N LYS A 1 21.37 -14.45 -13.14
CA LYS A 1 20.36 -14.85 -14.15
C LYS A 1 18.93 -14.71 -13.62
N GLU A 2 18.58 -15.34 -12.50
CA GLU A 2 17.22 -15.30 -11.91
C GLU A 2 16.71 -13.89 -11.58
N ARG A 3 17.52 -13.07 -10.89
CA ARG A 3 17.15 -11.69 -10.55
C ARG A 3 16.78 -10.83 -11.76
N PHE A 4 17.44 -11.05 -12.90
CA PHE A 4 17.17 -10.30 -14.13
C PHE A 4 15.80 -10.70 -14.74
N LEU A 5 15.50 -12.00 -14.76
CA LEU A 5 14.20 -12.50 -15.21
C LEU A 5 13.07 -12.05 -14.28
N GLU A 6 13.30 -12.12 -12.97
CA GLU A 6 12.37 -11.60 -11.96
C GLU A 6 12.09 -10.10 -12.20
N PHE A 7 13.13 -9.31 -12.46
CA PHE A 7 12.99 -7.89 -12.74
C PHE A 7 12.14 -7.63 -13.98
N ILE A 8 12.40 -8.33 -15.08
CA ILE A 8 11.61 -8.19 -16.31
C ILE A 8 10.14 -8.56 -16.07
N HIS A 9 9.90 -9.60 -15.27
CA HIS A 9 8.55 -10.13 -15.08
C HIS A 9 7.70 -9.32 -14.09
N TYR A 10 8.28 -8.82 -12.98
CA TYR A 10 7.52 -8.18 -11.90
C TYR A 10 7.76 -6.67 -11.76
N PHE A 11 8.78 -6.11 -12.41
CA PHE A 11 9.23 -4.73 -12.18
C PHE A 11 9.27 -3.90 -13.46
N LEU A 12 8.52 -4.32 -14.47
CA LEU A 12 8.40 -3.66 -15.78
C LEU A 12 6.91 -3.64 -16.20
N ILE A 13 6.39 -2.45 -16.49
CA ILE A 13 5.01 -2.22 -16.96
C ILE A 13 5.04 -1.33 -18.19
N PHE A 14 3.97 -1.41 -18.96
CA PHE A 14 3.69 -0.50 -20.07
C PHE A 14 2.47 0.33 -19.71
N ASP A 15 2.70 1.51 -19.12
CA ASP A 15 1.63 2.45 -18.79
C ASP A 15 1.33 3.29 -20.03
N LYS A 16 0.19 3.02 -20.69
CA LYS A 16 -0.23 3.68 -21.93
C LYS A 16 0.85 3.60 -23.03
N GLY A 17 1.47 2.43 -23.16
CA GLY A 17 2.54 2.16 -24.12
C GLY A 17 3.92 2.70 -23.71
N GLN A 18 4.03 3.46 -22.62
CA GLN A 18 5.32 3.90 -22.10
C GLN A 18 5.89 2.87 -21.12
N LYS A 19 7.07 2.36 -21.44
CA LYS A 19 7.79 1.42 -20.57
C LYS A 19 8.24 2.13 -19.29
N LYS A 20 7.87 1.57 -18.14
CA LYS A 20 8.34 2.00 -16.81
C LYS A 20 9.01 0.81 -16.13
N CYS A 21 10.20 1.04 -15.57
CA CYS A 21 10.95 0.05 -14.82
C CYS A 21 11.12 0.51 -13.37
N ALA A 22 11.11 -0.42 -12.42
CA ALA A 22 11.38 -0.09 -11.03
C ALA A 22 12.84 0.39 -10.85
N ARG A 23 13.02 1.43 -10.03
CA ARG A 23 14.33 1.84 -9.52
C ARG A 23 14.81 0.89 -8.42
N PHE A 24 16.10 0.94 -8.11
CA PHE A 24 16.70 0.00 -7.15
C PHE A 24 16.00 0.02 -5.78
N HIS A 25 15.69 1.20 -5.22
CA HIS A 25 15.02 1.33 -3.93
C HIS A 25 13.59 0.79 -3.96
N GLN A 26 12.91 0.88 -5.10
CA GLN A 26 11.57 0.33 -5.30
C GLN A 26 11.63 -1.20 -5.36
N TYR A 27 12.58 -1.75 -6.12
CA TYR A 27 12.83 -3.19 -6.21
C TYR A 27 13.11 -3.78 -4.82
N PHE A 28 14.09 -3.22 -4.09
CA PHE A 28 14.45 -3.74 -2.77
C PHE A 28 13.36 -3.53 -1.72
N ALA A 29 12.58 -2.45 -1.80
CA ALA A 29 11.42 -2.28 -0.93
C ALA A 29 10.40 -3.41 -1.15
N VAL A 30 10.04 -3.71 -2.41
CA VAL A 30 9.11 -4.81 -2.70
C VAL A 30 9.69 -6.13 -2.22
N LYS A 31 10.96 -6.45 -2.51
CA LYS A 31 11.59 -7.71 -2.05
C LYS A 31 11.54 -7.89 -0.54
N LYS A 32 11.88 -6.85 0.24
CA LYS A 32 11.79 -6.91 1.70
C LYS A 32 10.33 -7.05 2.16
N THR A 33 9.39 -6.36 1.51
CA THR A 33 7.96 -6.51 1.83
C THR A 33 7.46 -7.94 1.59
N GLN A 34 7.95 -8.63 0.55
CA GLN A 34 7.60 -10.04 0.31
C GLN A 34 7.95 -10.93 1.51
N GLU A 35 9.08 -10.67 2.17
CA GLU A 35 9.51 -11.41 3.37
C GLU A 35 8.62 -11.13 4.57
N PHE A 36 8.23 -9.86 4.77
CA PHE A 36 7.29 -9.45 5.82
C PHE A 36 5.92 -10.12 5.63
N ILE A 37 5.40 -10.09 4.41
CA ILE A 37 4.10 -10.70 4.09
C ILE A 37 4.12 -12.21 4.31
N LYS A 38 5.22 -12.90 3.96
CA LYS A 38 5.39 -14.34 4.25
C LYS A 38 5.35 -14.65 5.76
N ARG A 39 5.83 -13.73 6.60
CA ARG A 39 5.77 -13.84 8.07
C ARG A 39 4.47 -13.32 8.67
N LYS A 40 3.50 -12.88 7.84
CA LYS A 40 2.27 -12.19 8.24
C LYS A 40 2.54 -10.93 9.08
N GLU A 41 3.63 -10.23 8.79
CA GLU A 41 4.04 -9.00 9.46
C GLU A 41 3.71 -7.76 8.62
N GLY A 42 3.18 -6.73 9.27
CA GLY A 42 3.08 -5.39 8.70
C GLY A 42 4.41 -4.64 8.78
N GLY A 43 4.51 -3.51 8.10
CA GLY A 43 5.62 -2.59 8.31
C GLY A 43 5.56 -1.30 7.52
N ILE A 44 6.62 -0.50 7.66
CA ILE A 44 6.70 0.85 7.11
C ILE A 44 7.78 0.94 6.03
N ILE A 45 7.41 1.42 4.86
CA ILE A 45 8.31 1.82 3.77
C ILE A 45 8.42 3.34 3.80
N TRP A 46 9.59 3.84 4.19
CA TRP A 46 9.87 5.27 4.18
C TRP A 46 10.73 5.61 2.97
N HIS A 47 10.10 6.15 1.94
CA HIS A 47 10.80 6.64 0.75
C HIS A 47 10.51 8.14 0.60
N THR A 48 11.55 8.95 0.41
CA THR A 48 11.42 10.41 0.28
C THR A 48 10.36 10.83 -0.75
N GLN A 49 9.74 11.99 -0.57
CA GLN A 49 8.76 12.51 -1.53
C GLN A 49 9.36 12.60 -2.95
N GLY A 50 8.55 12.26 -3.97
CA GLY A 50 9.01 12.23 -5.36
C GLY A 50 9.83 10.99 -5.77
N SER A 51 10.11 10.08 -4.85
CA SER A 51 10.85 8.82 -5.13
C SER A 51 10.06 7.77 -5.91
N GLY A 52 8.77 7.99 -6.16
CA GLY A 52 7.90 7.07 -6.89
C GLY A 52 7.17 6.04 -6.02
N LYS A 53 6.76 6.39 -4.79
CA LYS A 53 6.01 5.50 -3.88
C LYS A 53 4.79 4.83 -4.53
N SER A 54 4.00 5.60 -5.29
CA SER A 54 2.80 5.09 -5.98
C SER A 54 3.14 3.97 -6.97
N LEU A 55 4.29 4.06 -7.67
CA LEU A 55 4.76 2.96 -8.52
C LEU A 55 5.20 1.76 -7.69
N THR A 56 5.87 1.97 -6.55
CA THR A 56 6.21 0.88 -5.62
C THR A 56 4.96 0.13 -5.14
N MET A 57 3.86 0.84 -4.86
CA MET A 57 2.57 0.23 -4.51
C MET A 57 1.99 -0.59 -5.66
N VAL A 58 2.08 -0.10 -6.90
CA VAL A 58 1.64 -0.85 -8.10
C VAL A 58 2.44 -2.14 -8.26
N TRP A 59 3.78 -2.08 -8.19
CA TRP A 59 4.64 -3.27 -8.27
C TRP A 59 4.32 -4.30 -7.20
N LEU A 60 4.14 -3.84 -5.95
CA LEU A 60 3.76 -4.72 -4.86
C LEU A 60 2.38 -5.34 -5.09
N THR A 61 1.42 -4.57 -5.59
CA THR A 61 0.07 -5.03 -5.88
C THR A 61 0.04 -6.09 -6.98
N GLN A 62 0.78 -5.88 -8.08
CA GLN A 62 0.91 -6.87 -9.16
C GLN A 62 1.55 -8.16 -8.66
N TRP A 63 2.64 -8.04 -7.88
CA TRP A 63 3.26 -9.21 -7.28
C TRP A 63 2.30 -9.96 -6.36
N LEU A 64 1.54 -9.26 -5.52
CA LEU A 64 0.53 -9.85 -4.64
C LEU A 64 -0.57 -10.56 -5.44
N GLY A 65 -1.06 -9.96 -6.52
CA GLY A 65 -2.09 -10.56 -7.38
C GLY A 65 -1.67 -11.87 -8.03
N ILE A 66 -0.37 -12.05 -8.29
CA ILE A 66 0.17 -13.28 -8.88
C ILE A 66 0.53 -14.32 -7.80
N ASN A 67 0.99 -13.88 -6.63
CA ASN A 67 1.63 -14.75 -5.64
C ASN A 67 0.78 -15.00 -4.38
N THR A 68 -0.38 -14.34 -4.24
CA THR A 68 -1.24 -14.47 -3.07
C THR A 68 -2.63 -14.92 -3.48
N THR A 69 -3.02 -16.12 -3.07
CA THR A 69 -4.29 -16.74 -3.51
C THR A 69 -5.46 -16.48 -2.57
N GLN A 70 -5.21 -16.06 -1.32
CA GLN A 70 -6.26 -15.92 -0.30
C GLN A 70 -6.51 -14.47 0.14
N ALA A 71 -5.48 -13.62 0.19
CA ALA A 71 -5.61 -12.26 0.65
C ALA A 71 -5.99 -11.30 -0.49
N ARG A 72 -7.01 -10.48 -0.25
CA ARG A 72 -7.39 -9.36 -1.13
C ARG A 72 -6.53 -8.14 -0.86
N ILE A 73 -6.51 -7.20 -1.78
CA ILE A 73 -5.66 -6.02 -1.70
C ILE A 73 -6.53 -4.79 -1.55
N LEU A 74 -6.26 -3.99 -0.52
CA LEU A 74 -6.89 -2.70 -0.30
C LEU A 74 -5.82 -1.60 -0.32
N ILE A 75 -5.95 -0.67 -1.26
CA ILE A 75 -5.12 0.54 -1.32
C ILE A 75 -5.90 1.69 -0.64
N VAL A 76 -5.32 2.26 0.40
CA VAL A 76 -5.89 3.39 1.13
C VAL A 76 -5.01 4.62 0.97
N THR A 77 -5.58 5.71 0.49
CA THR A 77 -4.89 7.00 0.34
C THR A 77 -5.65 8.12 1.04
N ASP A 78 -4.95 9.19 1.40
CA ASP A 78 -5.58 10.38 1.98
C ASP A 78 -5.89 11.47 0.93
N ARG A 79 -5.22 11.43 -0.23
CA ARG A 79 -5.33 12.43 -1.31
C ARG A 79 -6.00 11.87 -2.56
N ARG A 80 -6.99 12.62 -3.06
CA ARG A 80 -7.66 12.33 -4.34
C ARG A 80 -6.71 12.33 -5.54
N GLU A 81 -5.69 13.18 -5.52
CA GLU A 81 -4.68 13.25 -6.59
C GLU A 81 -3.87 11.95 -6.69
N LEU A 82 -3.44 11.41 -5.54
CA LEU A 82 -2.70 10.15 -5.52
C LEU A 82 -3.60 8.97 -5.87
N ASP A 83 -4.84 8.96 -5.37
CA ASP A 83 -5.88 8.01 -5.77
C ASP A 83 -6.07 7.99 -7.29
N ALA A 84 -6.15 9.17 -7.91
CA ALA A 84 -6.24 9.32 -9.36
C ALA A 84 -4.96 8.88 -10.09
N GLN A 85 -3.78 9.14 -9.53
CA GLN A 85 -2.50 8.69 -10.10
C GLN A 85 -2.42 7.16 -10.11
N ILE A 86 -2.73 6.51 -9.00
CA ILE A 86 -2.75 5.04 -8.89
C ILE A 86 -3.76 4.46 -9.88
N GLN A 87 -4.99 5.00 -9.90
CA GLN A 87 -6.00 4.61 -10.90
C GLN A 87 -5.47 4.75 -12.33
N GLY A 88 -4.82 5.88 -12.65
CA GLY A 88 -4.29 6.15 -13.97
C GLY A 88 -3.25 5.12 -14.42
N VAL A 89 -2.38 4.66 -13.50
CA VAL A 89 -1.40 3.61 -13.80
C VAL A 89 -2.09 2.28 -14.04
N PHE A 90 -3.01 1.85 -13.16
CA PHE A 90 -3.76 0.60 -13.34
C PHE A 90 -4.55 0.59 -14.66
N SER A 91 -5.23 1.69 -14.99
CA SER A 91 -5.90 1.82 -16.29
C SER A 91 -4.92 1.81 -17.45
N GLY A 92 -3.73 2.40 -17.30
CA GLY A 92 -2.69 2.43 -18.33
C GLY A 92 -2.08 1.06 -18.63
N ILE A 93 -2.08 0.14 -17.67
CA ILE A 93 -1.61 -1.25 -17.83
C ILE A 93 -2.75 -2.23 -18.15
N GLY A 94 -4.00 -1.74 -18.27
CA GLY A 94 -5.17 -2.57 -18.58
C GLY A 94 -5.74 -3.37 -17.39
N GLU A 95 -5.34 -3.04 -16.16
CA GLU A 95 -5.83 -3.69 -14.95
C GLU A 95 -6.99 -2.90 -14.31
N LYS A 96 -7.99 -3.62 -13.79
CA LYS A 96 -9.14 -3.02 -13.10
C LYS A 96 -8.86 -2.91 -11.61
N ILE A 97 -9.13 -1.73 -11.05
CA ILE A 97 -9.08 -1.46 -9.61
C ILE A 97 -10.42 -0.85 -9.17
N TYR A 98 -11.13 -1.54 -8.28
CA TYR A 98 -12.44 -1.10 -7.83
C TYR A 98 -12.31 0.10 -6.90
N ARG A 99 -13.02 1.19 -7.20
CA ARG A 99 -13.09 2.35 -6.30
C ARG A 99 -14.32 2.25 -5.45
N THR A 100 -14.13 2.31 -4.15
CA THR A 100 -15.26 2.54 -3.26
C THR A 100 -15.78 3.96 -3.43
N ASP A 101 -17.10 4.14 -3.50
CA ASP A 101 -17.74 5.45 -3.71
C ASP A 101 -18.24 6.06 -2.40
N SER A 102 -18.72 5.23 -1.47
CA SER A 102 -19.21 5.64 -0.15
C SER A 102 -18.68 4.75 0.96
N LYS A 103 -18.94 5.13 2.21
CA LYS A 103 -18.65 4.31 3.39
C LYS A 103 -19.45 3.00 3.39
N LYS A 104 -20.74 3.05 3.04
CA LYS A 104 -21.61 1.86 2.89
C LYS A 104 -21.05 0.89 1.84
N ASP A 105 -20.60 1.44 0.73
CA ASP A 105 -20.01 0.67 -0.38
C ASP A 105 -18.67 0.02 0.03
N LEU A 106 -17.79 0.76 0.69
CA LEU A 106 -16.56 0.21 1.29
C LEU A 106 -16.87 -0.98 2.21
N LEU A 107 -17.82 -0.85 3.14
CA LEU A 107 -18.20 -1.94 4.03
C LEU A 107 -18.75 -3.14 3.23
N SER A 108 -19.65 -2.91 2.27
CA SER A 108 -20.18 -3.98 1.41
C SER A 108 -19.05 -4.75 0.71
N VAL A 109 -18.08 -4.06 0.10
CA VAL A 109 -16.95 -4.71 -0.59
C VAL A 109 -16.09 -5.53 0.39
N LEU A 110 -15.77 -4.98 1.56
CA LEU A 110 -14.97 -5.66 2.58
C LEU A 110 -15.67 -6.90 3.13
N PHE A 111 -16.97 -6.81 3.42
CA PHE A 111 -17.76 -7.92 3.98
C PHE A 111 -18.18 -8.95 2.96
N GLU A 112 -18.46 -8.57 1.71
CA GLU A 112 -19.04 -9.46 0.70
C GLU A 112 -17.98 -10.14 -0.18
N ASN A 113 -16.70 -9.73 -0.09
CA ASN A 113 -15.61 -10.33 -0.86
C ASN A 113 -15.73 -10.15 -2.40
N LYS A 114 -16.49 -9.16 -2.87
CA LYS A 114 -16.80 -9.04 -4.31
C LYS A 114 -15.59 -8.72 -5.19
N GLU A 115 -14.63 -7.97 -4.66
CA GLU A 115 -13.52 -7.41 -5.44
C GLU A 115 -12.18 -7.86 -4.89
N PHE A 116 -11.24 -8.21 -5.78
CA PHE A 116 -9.89 -8.64 -5.38
C PHE A 116 -8.98 -7.45 -5.05
N LEU A 117 -9.04 -6.40 -5.86
CA LEU A 117 -8.23 -5.20 -5.75
C LEU A 117 -9.14 -3.97 -5.59
N VAL A 118 -9.05 -3.35 -4.43
CA VAL A 118 -9.92 -2.25 -4.00
C VAL A 118 -9.08 -1.03 -3.67
N ARG A 119 -9.58 0.16 -4.01
CA ARG A 119 -9.06 1.44 -3.52
C ARG A 119 -10.10 2.23 -2.76
N SER A 120 -9.66 2.91 -1.72
CA SER A 120 -10.52 3.75 -0.89
C SER A 120 -9.76 4.97 -0.36
N LEU A 121 -10.52 5.99 0.01
CA LEU A 121 -9.99 7.16 0.69
C LEU A 121 -10.09 6.95 2.19
N VAL A 122 -9.06 7.34 2.93
CA VAL A 122 -8.93 7.08 4.38
C VAL A 122 -10.08 7.65 5.20
N HIS A 123 -10.67 8.78 4.79
CA HIS A 123 -11.79 9.42 5.49
C HIS A 123 -13.11 8.65 5.40
N LYS A 124 -13.17 7.55 4.64
CA LYS A 124 -14.33 6.65 4.60
C LYS A 124 -14.35 5.66 5.75
N PHE A 125 -13.23 5.51 6.46
CA PHE A 125 -13.16 4.76 7.71
C PHE A 125 -13.57 5.69 8.86
N ASP A 126 -14.29 5.17 9.85
CA ASP A 126 -14.73 5.91 11.02
C ASP A 126 -14.87 4.92 12.20
N ASP A 127 -14.62 5.39 13.41
CA ASP A 127 -14.69 4.57 14.64
C ASP A 127 -16.11 4.07 14.91
N ASN A 128 -17.14 4.76 14.42
CA ASN A 128 -18.55 4.39 14.65
C ASN A 128 -19.02 3.16 13.84
N ASP A 129 -18.24 2.67 12.87
CA ASP A 129 -18.64 1.54 12.01
C ASP A 129 -18.29 0.16 12.58
N LEU A 130 -17.64 0.14 13.74
CA LEU A 130 -17.02 -1.04 14.34
C LEU A 130 -18.01 -1.97 15.06
N LYS A 131 -19.16 -2.28 14.45
CA LYS A 131 -20.11 -3.24 15.05
C LYS A 131 -19.62 -4.69 14.92
N GLN A 132 -18.92 -5.03 13.84
CA GLN A 132 -18.35 -6.36 13.61
C GLN A 132 -17.05 -6.29 12.80
N PRO A 133 -16.02 -7.09 13.13
CA PRO A 133 -14.79 -7.16 12.35
C PRO A 133 -14.97 -7.98 11.06
N VAL A 134 -14.25 -7.60 10.02
CA VAL A 134 -14.07 -8.38 8.79
C VAL A 134 -12.93 -9.38 9.02
N LEU A 135 -13.28 -10.66 9.15
CA LEU A 135 -12.32 -11.73 9.48
C LEU A 135 -11.52 -12.26 8.28
N LYS A 136 -11.81 -11.77 7.07
CA LYS A 136 -11.13 -12.15 5.83
C LYS A 136 -9.71 -11.61 5.78
N GLU A 137 -8.81 -12.33 5.12
CA GLU A 137 -7.42 -11.89 4.94
C GLU A 137 -7.34 -10.75 3.90
N TRP A 138 -6.72 -9.65 4.30
CA TRP A 138 -6.45 -8.49 3.45
C TRP A 138 -4.98 -8.08 3.58
N VAL A 139 -4.39 -7.60 2.49
CA VAL A 139 -3.17 -6.80 2.51
C VAL A 139 -3.57 -5.35 2.26
N VAL A 140 -3.34 -4.49 3.24
CA VAL A 140 -3.73 -3.08 3.19
C VAL A 140 -2.49 -2.22 2.95
N LEU A 141 -2.44 -1.57 1.79
CA LEU A 141 -1.40 -0.62 1.44
C LEU A 141 -1.88 0.79 1.77
N VAL A 142 -1.21 1.47 2.71
CA VAL A 142 -1.63 2.79 3.21
C VAL A 142 -0.60 3.84 2.81
N ASP A 143 -1.02 4.94 2.21
CA ASP A 143 -0.13 6.09 1.93
C ASP A 143 -0.28 7.23 2.96
N GLU A 144 0.83 7.90 3.27
CA GLU A 144 0.95 9.07 4.16
C GLU A 144 0.37 8.83 5.57
N CYS A 145 0.82 7.72 6.15
CA CYS A 145 0.44 7.12 7.43
C CYS A 145 0.51 8.01 8.70
N HIS A 146 1.03 9.24 8.64
CA HIS A 146 1.41 10.03 9.84
C HIS A 146 0.69 11.36 10.00
N ARG A 147 -0.36 11.65 9.24
CA ARG A 147 -1.12 12.90 9.43
C ARG A 147 -1.98 12.83 10.70
N THR A 148 -2.16 13.93 11.40
CA THR A 148 -2.80 13.97 12.74
C THR A 148 -4.20 13.34 12.79
N GLN A 149 -4.94 13.36 11.68
CA GLN A 149 -6.24 12.69 11.52
C GLN A 149 -6.13 11.17 11.26
N SER A 150 -5.01 10.70 10.71
CA SER A 150 -4.81 9.33 10.26
C SER A 150 -4.68 8.34 11.42
N GLY A 151 -4.15 8.76 12.58
CA GLY A 151 -3.98 7.88 13.75
C GLY A 151 -5.28 7.22 14.25
N LYS A 152 -6.39 7.97 14.33
CA LYS A 152 -7.71 7.43 14.69
C LYS A 152 -8.25 6.51 13.60
N LEU A 153 -8.17 6.96 12.34
CA LEU A 153 -8.61 6.19 11.18
C LEU A 153 -7.86 4.86 11.02
N HIS A 154 -6.57 4.84 11.38
CA HIS A 154 -5.79 3.61 11.36
C HIS A 154 -6.20 2.63 12.47
N LYS A 155 -6.53 3.14 13.66
CA LYS A 155 -7.12 2.31 14.73
C LYS A 155 -8.47 1.73 14.28
N ALA A 156 -9.33 2.55 13.68
CA ALA A 156 -10.59 2.10 13.08
C ALA A 156 -10.34 0.99 12.04
N MET A 157 -9.40 1.19 11.11
CA MET A 157 -9.06 0.18 10.10
C MET A 157 -8.57 -1.13 10.72
N LYS A 158 -7.71 -1.10 11.74
CA LYS A 158 -7.27 -2.31 12.44
C LYS A 158 -8.39 -3.02 13.16
N SER A 159 -9.25 -2.28 13.84
CA SER A 159 -10.43 -2.84 14.51
C SER A 159 -11.39 -3.49 13.52
N LEU A 160 -11.55 -2.89 12.33
CA LEU A 160 -12.38 -3.42 11.26
C LEU A 160 -11.73 -4.62 10.55
N LEU A 161 -10.41 -4.63 10.38
CA LEU A 161 -9.65 -5.64 9.63
C LEU A 161 -8.55 -6.26 10.51
N PRO A 162 -8.91 -7.00 11.58
CA PRO A 162 -7.95 -7.48 12.56
C PRO A 162 -6.94 -8.50 11.99
N ASN A 163 -7.31 -9.23 10.95
CA ASN A 163 -6.47 -10.24 10.30
C ASN A 163 -5.65 -9.68 9.12
N ALA A 164 -5.69 -8.36 8.89
CA ALA A 164 -5.01 -7.77 7.75
C ALA A 164 -3.54 -7.46 8.01
N ILE A 165 -2.72 -7.60 6.96
CA ILE A 165 -1.33 -7.17 6.95
C ILE A 165 -1.29 -5.72 6.45
N PHE A 166 -0.79 -4.80 7.29
CA PHE A 166 -0.72 -3.38 6.94
C PHE A 166 0.69 -2.99 6.49
N ILE A 167 0.81 -2.47 5.27
CA ILE A 167 2.05 -1.93 4.71
C ILE A 167 1.86 -0.41 4.51
N ALA A 168 2.55 0.38 5.33
CA ALA A 168 2.49 1.83 5.27
C ALA A 168 3.60 2.41 4.39
N PHE A 169 3.25 3.39 3.57
CA PHE A 169 4.16 4.21 2.77
C PHE A 169 4.20 5.62 3.35
N SER A 170 5.40 6.15 3.55
CA SER A 170 5.59 7.53 4.02
C SER A 170 6.64 8.26 3.21
N GLY A 171 6.34 9.51 2.86
CA GLY A 171 7.28 10.48 2.28
C GLY A 171 8.23 11.11 3.29
N THR A 172 7.84 11.13 4.56
CA THR A 172 8.52 11.89 5.61
C THR A 172 9.03 10.97 6.72
N PRO A 173 10.12 11.36 7.40
CA PRO A 173 10.54 10.68 8.61
C PRO A 173 9.42 10.68 9.64
N LEU A 174 9.25 9.55 10.32
CA LEU A 174 8.49 9.53 11.55
C LEU A 174 9.20 10.36 12.61
N LEU A 175 8.56 11.42 13.07
CA LEU A 175 9.03 12.16 14.23
C LEU A 175 9.05 11.23 15.45
N LYS A 176 9.95 11.45 16.42
CA LYS A 176 10.08 10.59 17.62
C LYS A 176 8.73 10.36 18.33
N GLN A 177 7.88 11.38 18.33
CA GLN A 177 6.55 11.36 18.95
C GLN A 177 5.59 10.44 18.19
N ASP A 178 5.57 10.52 16.86
CA ASP A 178 4.71 9.71 15.99
C ASP A 178 5.27 8.32 15.71
N LYS A 179 6.57 8.12 15.94
CA LYS A 179 7.29 6.87 15.66
C LYS A 179 6.73 5.73 16.49
N LYS A 180 6.50 5.97 17.79
CA LYS A 180 5.97 4.93 18.69
C LYS A 180 4.56 4.51 18.24
N THR A 181 3.67 5.47 18.03
CA THR A 181 2.30 5.24 17.57
C THR A 181 2.26 4.54 16.21
N SER A 182 3.11 4.95 15.27
CA SER A 182 3.11 4.36 13.92
C SER A 182 3.75 2.98 13.90
N GLN A 183 4.75 2.70 14.73
CA GLN A 183 5.29 1.34 14.88
C GLN A 183 4.31 0.41 15.61
N GLU A 184 3.56 0.91 16.58
CA GLU A 184 2.46 0.16 17.22
C GLU A 184 1.35 -0.19 16.19
N VAL A 185 1.08 0.72 15.26
CA VAL A 185 0.05 0.49 14.24
C VAL A 185 0.58 -0.34 13.07
N PHE A 186 1.74 -0.06 12.51
CA PHE A 186 2.18 -0.68 11.25
C PHE A 186 3.32 -1.68 11.43
N GLY A 187 4.03 -1.65 12.55
CA GLY A 187 5.20 -2.50 12.78
C GLY A 187 6.52 -1.78 12.43
N ASN A 188 7.57 -2.59 12.21
CA ASN A 188 8.92 -2.09 11.98
C ASN A 188 9.10 -1.48 10.57
N TYR A 189 10.21 -0.76 10.38
CA TYR A 189 10.61 -0.35 9.05
C TYR A 189 10.99 -1.56 8.20
N ILE A 190 10.37 -1.66 7.01
CA ILE A 190 10.70 -2.65 5.99
C ILE A 190 11.89 -2.13 5.16
N HIS A 191 11.79 -0.88 4.70
CA HIS A 191 12.79 -0.26 3.83
C HIS A 191 12.79 1.26 3.97
N CYS A 192 13.98 1.87 3.93
CA CYS A 192 14.16 3.31 3.93
C CYS A 192 14.91 3.76 2.67
N TYR A 193 14.51 4.87 2.08
CA TYR A 193 15.21 5.55 0.98
C TYR A 193 15.09 7.05 1.20
N LYS A 194 16.17 7.64 1.72
CA LYS A 194 16.18 9.01 2.25
C LYS A 194 16.55 10.03 1.18
N PHE A 195 16.32 11.30 1.50
CA PHE A 195 16.61 12.41 0.59
C PHE A 195 18.09 12.46 0.17
N ASN A 196 19.02 12.23 1.10
CA ASN A 196 20.45 12.24 0.81
C ASN A 196 20.85 11.15 -0.21
N GLU A 197 20.25 9.95 -0.10
CA GLU A 197 20.43 8.88 -1.09
C GLU A 197 19.88 9.33 -2.45
N ALA A 198 18.67 9.89 -2.46
CA ALA A 198 18.04 10.40 -3.69
C ALA A 198 18.78 11.55 -4.39
N VAL A 199 19.55 12.35 -3.64
CA VAL A 199 20.44 13.38 -4.19
C VAL A 199 21.70 12.74 -4.77
N SER A 200 22.27 11.73 -4.10
CA SER A 200 23.47 11.03 -4.56
C SER A 200 23.25 10.20 -5.83
N ASP A 201 22.01 9.77 -6.09
CA ASP A 201 21.65 8.95 -7.26
C ASP A 201 21.27 9.77 -8.50
N ARG A 202 21.41 11.11 -8.45
CA ARG A 202 21.26 12.00 -9.61
C ARG A 202 22.58 12.14 -10.36
#